data_AF-A0A1G8SHZ2-F1
#
_entry.id   AF-A0A1G8SHZ2-F1
#
_cell.length_a   1.000
_cell.length_b   1.000
_cell.length_c   1.000
_cell.angle_alpha   90.00
_cell.angle_beta   90.00
_cell.angle_gamma   90.00
#
_symmetry.space_group_name_H-M   'P 1'
#
loop_
_entity.id
_entity.type
_entity.pdbx_description
1 polymer ?
#
loop_
_entity_poly.entity_id
_entity_poly.type
_entity_poly.pdbx_seq_one_letter_code
_entity_poly.pdbx_strand_id
1 'polypeptide(L)' 'MSLMLEIEQKRSRMLEVAKQKGFNLLHPDVLRASQELDKLIEKQMKQIRKRNEQTE' A
#
# COMPACT_ATOMS: atom_id res chain seq x y z
N MET A 1 8.87 6.60 -15.94
CA MET A 1 8.19 5.34 -15.56
C MET A 1 6.77 5.67 -15.16
N SER A 2 5.79 4.79 -15.42
CA SER A 2 4.41 5.00 -14.96
C SER A 2 4.27 4.49 -13.51
N LEU A 3 3.41 5.15 -12.73
CA LEU A 3 3.07 4.73 -11.37
C LEU A 3 2.64 3.25 -11.29
N MET A 4 1.92 2.79 -12.31
CA MET A 4 1.48 1.40 -12.43
C MET A 4 2.64 0.40 -12.49
N LEU A 5 3.72 0.74 -13.21
CA LEU A 5 4.91 -0.11 -13.30
C LEU A 5 5.64 -0.21 -11.95
N GLU A 6 5.74 0.90 -11.22
CA GLU A 6 6.37 0.91 -9.89
C GLU A 6 5.58 0.10 -8.86
N ILE A 7 4.25 0.16 -8.91
CA ILE A 7 3.37 -0.64 -8.06
C ILE A 7 3.58 -2.14 -8.32
N GLU A 8 3.60 -2.56 -9.59
CA GLU A 8 3.81 -3.97 -9.96
C GLU A 8 5.20 -4.48 -9.56
N GLN A 9 6.23 -3.64 -9.68
CA GLN A 9 7.58 -3.99 -9.23
C GLN A 9 7.64 -4.18 -7.70
N LYS A 10 7.04 -3.27 -6.94
CA LYS A 10 6.99 -3.38 -5.47
C LYS A 10 6.17 -4.59 -5.02
N ARG A 11 5.04 -4.86 -5.69
CA ARG A 11 4.20 -6.03 -5.43
C ARG A 11 4.96 -7.32 -5.69
N SER A 12 5.65 -7.41 -6.82
CA SER A 12 6.48 -8.57 -7.17
C SER A 12 7.54 -8.82 -6.10
N ARG A 13 8.24 -7.76 -5.67
CA ARG A 13 9.25 -7.86 -4.62
C ARG A 13 8.68 -8.33 -3.28
N MET A 14 7.50 -7.84 -2.90
CA MET A 14 6.82 -8.23 -1.68
C MET A 14 6.47 -9.72 -1.68
N LEU A 15 5.95 -10.23 -2.79
CA LEU A 15 5.62 -11.65 -2.95
C LEU A 15 6.86 -12.54 -2.93
N GLU A 16 7.96 -12.11 -3.54
CA GLU A 16 9.24 -12.82 -3.48
C GLU A 16 9.74 -12.99 -2.04
N VAL A 17 9.75 -11.89 -1.27
CA VAL A 17 10.20 -11.92 0.13
C VAL A 17 9.31 -12.83 0.98
N ALA A 18 7.99 -12.76 0.79
CA ALA A 18 7.06 -13.63 1.48
C ALA A 18 7.29 -15.11 1.16
N LYS A 19 7.50 -15.44 -0.12
CA LYS A 19 7.83 -16.79 -0.56
C LYS A 19 9.12 -17.31 0.08
N GLN A 20 10.17 -16.48 0.14
CA GLN A 20 11.45 -16.85 0.77
C GLN A 20 11.34 -17.10 2.28
N LYS A 21 10.42 -16.41 2.95
CA LYS A 21 10.24 -16.48 4.41
C LYS A 21 9.10 -17.41 4.84
N GLY A 22 8.39 -18.02 3.90
CA GLY A 22 7.25 -18.90 4.19
C GLY A 22 5.99 -18.18 4.66
N PHE A 23 5.84 -16.89 4.38
CA PHE A 23 4.63 -16.14 4.72
C PHE A 23 3.58 -16.26 3.62
N ASN A 24 2.32 -16.47 4.02
CA ASN A 24 1.18 -16.46 3.12
C ASN A 24 0.54 -15.07 3.07
N LEU A 25 1.01 -14.21 2.17
CA LEU A 25 0.41 -12.88 1.96
C LEU A 25 -0.95 -12.92 1.26
N LEU A 26 -1.34 -14.07 0.71
CA LEU A 26 -2.66 -14.26 0.07
C LEU A 26 -3.70 -14.76 1.07
N HIS A 27 -3.35 -14.90 2.35
CA HIS A 27 -4.30 -15.25 3.39
C HIS A 27 -5.39 -14.16 3.50
N PRO A 28 -6.69 -14.52 3.59
CA PRO A 28 -7.78 -13.55 3.64
C PRO A 28 -7.61 -12.47 4.71
N ASP A 29 -7.09 -12.83 5.89
CA ASP A 29 -6.87 -11.87 6.98
C ASP A 29 -5.72 -10.90 6.68
N VAL A 30 -4.67 -11.35 5.99
CA VAL A 30 -3.56 -10.48 5.58
C VAL A 30 -4.04 -9.49 4.52
N LEU A 31 -4.85 -9.95 3.57
CA LEU A 31 -5.47 -9.09 2.57
C LEU A 31 -6.41 -8.06 3.22
N ARG A 32 -7.23 -8.49 4.19
CA ARG A 32 -8.13 -7.58 4.93
C ARG A 32 -7.34 -6.51 5.69
N ALA A 33 -6.33 -6.92 6.44
CA ALA A 33 -5.47 -5.99 7.18
C ALA A 33 -4.75 -5.00 6.25
N SER A 34 -4.26 -5.46 5.08
CA SER A 34 -3.64 -4.59 4.07
C SER A 34 -4.63 -3.55 3.54
N GLN A 35 -5.86 -3.97 3.21
CA GLN A 35 -6.88 -3.05 2.70
C GLN A 35 -7.32 -2.01 3.74
N GLU A 36 -7.40 -2.41 5.01
CA GLU A 36 -7.68 -1.48 6.10
C GLU A 36 -6.56 -0.45 6.26
N LEU A 37 -5.30 -0.88 6.14
CA LEU A 37 -4.15 0.01 6.15
C LEU A 37 -4.16 0.98 4.97
N ASP A 38 -4.44 0.51 3.75
CA ASP A 38 -4.52 1.35 2.56
C ASP A 38 -5.55 2.47 2.72
N LYS A 39 -6.74 2.16 3.27
CA LYS A 39 -7.77 3.16 3.57
C LYS A 39 -7.29 4.22 4.55
N LEU A 40 -6.52 3.84 5.57
CA LEU A 40 -5.96 4.79 6.54
C LEU A 40 -4.92 5.70 5.88
N ILE A 41 -4.05 5.15 5.04
CA ILE A 41 -3.05 5.92 4.27
C ILE A 41 -3.75 6.92 3.35
N GLU A 42 -4.77 6.49 2.59
CA GLU A 42 -5.54 7.39 1.73
C GLU A 42 -6.20 8.53 2.52
N LYS A 43 -6.79 8.21 3.67
CA LYS A 43 -7.42 9.20 4.56
C LYS A 43 -6.39 10.23 5.04
N GLN A 44 -5.20 9.78 5.43
CA GLN A 44 -4.11 10.65 5.86
C GLN A 44 -3.62 11.54 4.72
N MET A 45 -3.40 10.98 3.52
CA MET A 45 -2.98 11.75 2.34
C MET A 45 -4.00 12.84 1.98
N LYS A 46 -5.30 12.52 2.02
CA LYS A 46 -6.37 13.51 1.79
C LYS A 46 -6.35 14.63 2.83
N GLN A 47 -6.10 14.33 4.10
CA GLN A 47 -5.99 15.34 5.15
C GLN A 47 -4.78 16.27 4.96
N ILE A 48 -3.63 15.70 4.57
CA ILE A 48 -2.42 16.48 4.28
C ILE A 48 -2.66 17.44 3.11
N ARG A 49 -3.28 16.96 2.01
CA ARG A 49 -3.62 17.82 0.87
C ARG A 49 -4.52 19.00 1.28
N LYS A 50 -5.60 18.71 2.02
CA LYS A 50 -6.50 19.76 2.55
C LYS A 50 -5.78 20.77 3.43
N ARG A 51 -4.82 20.34 4.25
CA ARG A 51 -4.01 21.24 5.08
C ARG A 51 -3.16 22.15 4.21
N ASN A 52 -2.50 21.60 3.19
CA ASN A 52 -1.63 22.38 2.31
C ASN A 52 -2.43 23.44 1.53
N GLU A 53 -3.63 23.09 1.03
CA GLU A 53 -4.56 24.01 0.36
C GLU A 53 -5.10 25.14 1.26
N GLN A 54 -5.05 24.99 2.59
CA GLN A 54 -5.48 26.01 3.56
C GLN A 54 -4.33 26.93 4.01
N THR A 55 -3.09 26.62 3.64
CA THR A 55 -1.89 27.36 4.06
C THR A 55 -1.29 28.19 2.91
N GLU A 56 -1.89 28.11 1.71
CA GLU A 56 -1.62 28.95 0.53
C GLU A 56 -2.76 29.96 0.33
#